data_AF-A0A3M1L301-F1
#
_entry.id   AF-A0A3M1L301-F1
#
_cell.length_a   1.000
_cell.length_b   1.000
_cell.length_c   1.000
_cell.angle_alpha   90.00
_cell.angle_beta   90.00
_cell.angle_gamma   90.00
#
_symmetry.space_group_name_H-M   'P 1'
#
loop_
_entity.id
_entity.type
_entity.pdbx_description
1 polymer ?
#
loop_
_entity_poly.entity_id
_entity_poly.type
_entity_poly.pdbx_seq_one_letter_code
_entity_poly.pdbx_strand_id
1 'polypeptide(L)'
;MKRIPLLCTLLFLVGACGSPAQKTQTTLPDSLPSLDEKRSLFDHLAAQQNPSIELVADFQQLIADKFQQEYRSAALFCYDDAGEVILDGIIELRTRGKFRCRYCEHTPIKLKIPKKQLKAAEMHKHNEIKLVFPCKPGWEYKDYVLREYL
;
A
#
# COMPACT_ATOMS: atom_id res chain seq x y z
N MET A 1 -4.80 -45.03 47.03
CA MET A 1 -5.69 -46.17 46.72
C MET A 1 -5.97 -46.11 45.21
N LYS A 2 -5.21 -46.81 44.36
CA LYS A 2 -5.53 -48.13 43.74
C LYS A 2 -6.93 -48.10 43.07
N ARG A 3 -7.16 -48.30 41.76
CA ARG A 3 -6.57 -49.27 40.80
C ARG A 3 -6.75 -48.87 39.31
N ILE A 4 -5.77 -49.24 38.49
CA ILE A 4 -5.77 -49.44 37.01
C ILE A 4 -6.31 -50.87 36.73
N PRO A 5 -6.75 -51.28 35.52
CA PRO A 5 -5.79 -51.87 34.55
C PRO A 5 -6.15 -51.80 33.04
N LEU A 6 -5.08 -51.92 32.24
CA LEU A 6 -4.86 -52.66 30.97
C LEU A 6 -5.93 -52.66 29.84
N LEU A 7 -5.61 -52.24 28.61
CA LEU A 7 -4.73 -52.87 27.59
C LEU A 7 -5.43 -53.99 26.80
N CYS A 8 -5.76 -53.70 25.54
CA CYS A 8 -6.09 -54.71 24.54
C CYS A 8 -5.58 -54.25 23.17
N THR A 9 -4.34 -54.62 22.88
CA THR A 9 -3.78 -54.68 21.52
C THR A 9 -4.48 -55.77 20.72
N LEU A 10 -4.81 -55.52 19.45
CA LEU A 10 -4.83 -56.57 18.41
C LEU A 10 -4.74 -55.97 17.00
N LEU A 11 -3.65 -56.37 16.34
CA LEU A 11 -3.36 -56.35 14.90
C LEU A 11 -4.59 -56.73 14.04
N PHE A 12 -4.78 -56.01 12.93
CA PHE A 12 -5.26 -56.62 11.69
C PHE A 12 -4.35 -56.21 10.53
N LEU A 13 -3.85 -57.22 9.83
CA LEU A 13 -2.89 -57.19 8.74
C LEU A 13 -3.64 -57.58 7.45
N VAL A 14 -3.36 -56.84 6.37
CA VAL A 14 -3.47 -57.18 4.93
C VAL A 14 -4.86 -57.19 4.27
N GLY A 15 -4.97 -56.41 3.18
CA GLY A 15 -6.00 -56.60 2.15
C GLY A 15 -5.99 -55.60 1.00
N ALA A 16 -5.27 -55.96 -0.08
CA ALA A 16 -5.51 -55.62 -1.50
C ALA A 16 -5.21 -54.20 -2.05
N CYS A 17 -4.06 -54.15 -2.75
CA CYS A 17 -3.90 -53.70 -4.15
C CYS A 17 -4.95 -52.72 -4.72
N GLY A 18 -4.65 -51.43 -4.66
CA GLY A 18 -5.22 -50.40 -5.53
C GLY A 18 -4.09 -49.73 -6.31
N SER A 19 -4.20 -49.74 -7.65
CA SER A 19 -3.26 -49.16 -8.60
C SER A 19 -2.89 -47.70 -8.32
N PRO A 20 -1.73 -47.25 -8.83
CA PRO A 20 -1.71 -45.92 -9.44
C PRO A 20 -1.12 -46.00 -10.85
N ALA A 21 -1.97 -45.71 -11.84
CA ALA A 21 -1.56 -45.27 -13.15
C ALA A 21 -1.98 -43.80 -13.30
N GLN A 22 -1.07 -43.00 -13.84
CA GLN A 22 -1.21 -41.57 -14.20
C GLN A 22 -1.07 -40.61 -13.00
N LYS A 23 -0.39 -39.47 -13.10
CA LYS A 23 0.01 -38.67 -14.26
C LYS A 23 1.17 -37.76 -13.84
N THR A 24 2.11 -37.57 -14.76
CA THR A 24 3.15 -36.54 -14.76
C THR A 24 2.65 -35.21 -14.19
N GLN A 25 3.25 -34.75 -13.10
CA GLN A 25 3.29 -33.32 -12.78
C GLN A 25 4.69 -32.82 -13.07
N THR A 26 4.84 -32.23 -14.25
CA THR A 26 5.85 -31.24 -14.54
C THR A 26 5.66 -30.12 -13.52
N THR A 27 6.46 -30.09 -12.46
CA THR A 27 6.57 -28.91 -11.60
C THR A 27 7.27 -27.83 -12.42
N LEU A 28 6.47 -26.91 -12.95
CA LEU A 28 6.92 -25.60 -13.42
C LEU A 28 7.64 -24.92 -12.24
N PRO A 29 8.86 -24.41 -12.40
CA PRO A 29 9.49 -23.58 -11.38
C PRO A 29 8.84 -22.19 -11.40
N ASP A 30 7.66 -22.06 -10.81
CA ASP A 30 7.08 -20.76 -10.46
C ASP A 30 7.73 -20.27 -9.16
N SER A 31 8.98 -19.83 -9.24
CA SER A 31 9.55 -18.98 -8.21
C SER A 31 10.14 -17.75 -8.87
N LEU A 32 9.27 -16.75 -9.09
CA LEU A 32 9.73 -15.39 -9.25
C LEU A 32 10.29 -14.89 -7.91
N PRO A 33 11.42 -14.20 -7.90
CA PRO A 33 12.18 -13.93 -6.68
C PRO A 33 11.43 -12.99 -5.75
N SER A 34 11.55 -13.26 -4.45
CA SER A 34 10.96 -12.52 -3.32
C SER A 34 11.34 -11.03 -3.36
N LEU A 35 10.39 -10.18 -3.76
CA LEU A 35 10.49 -8.74 -3.63
C LEU A 35 9.81 -8.36 -2.32
N ASP A 36 10.60 -8.11 -1.26
CA ASP A 36 10.20 -7.48 0.01
C ASP A 36 8.70 -7.68 0.35
N GLU A 37 8.32 -8.82 0.95
CA GLU A 37 6.92 -9.26 1.19
C GLU A 37 6.02 -8.26 1.94
N LYS A 38 6.59 -7.18 2.44
CA LYS A 38 5.87 -6.14 3.17
C LYS A 38 4.93 -5.40 2.22
N ARG A 39 3.70 -5.17 2.67
CA ARG A 39 2.72 -4.33 1.99
C ARG A 39 3.18 -2.86 2.01
N SER A 40 2.93 -2.12 0.93
CA SER A 40 3.17 -0.68 0.88
C SER A 40 2.06 0.09 1.60
N LEU A 41 2.30 1.37 1.92
CA LEU A 41 1.25 2.22 2.50
C LEU A 41 -0.02 2.24 1.63
N PHE A 42 0.13 2.27 0.30
CA PHE A 42 -1.01 2.20 -0.61
C PHE A 42 -1.77 0.88 -0.50
N ASP A 43 -1.07 -0.25 -0.34
CA ASP A 43 -1.74 -1.55 -0.17
C ASP A 43 -2.52 -1.61 1.16
N HIS A 44 -1.98 -1.00 2.22
CA HIS A 44 -2.69 -0.87 3.50
C HIS A 44 -3.94 -0.02 3.38
N LEU A 45 -3.87 1.12 2.68
CA LEU A 45 -5.00 2.01 2.44
C LEU A 45 -6.04 1.38 1.50
N ALA A 46 -5.61 0.72 0.42
CA ALA A 46 -6.50 0.09 -0.57
C ALA A 46 -7.24 -1.14 -0.03
N ALA A 47 -6.74 -1.75 1.06
CA ALA A 47 -7.43 -2.83 1.76
C ALA A 47 -8.62 -2.33 2.62
N GLN A 48 -8.70 -1.02 2.88
CA GLN A 48 -9.78 -0.40 3.65
C GLN A 48 -10.96 -0.03 2.72
N GLN A 49 -12.17 0.01 3.27
CA GLN A 49 -13.34 0.45 2.51
C GLN A 49 -13.39 1.97 2.37
N ASN A 50 -13.01 2.71 3.39
CA ASN A 50 -13.04 4.16 3.44
C ASN A 50 -11.88 4.72 4.31
N PRO A 51 -10.62 4.57 3.85
CA PRO A 51 -9.46 5.09 4.58
C PRO A 51 -9.50 6.63 4.63
N SER A 52 -9.00 7.21 5.73
CA SER A 52 -8.88 8.65 5.89
C SER A 52 -7.42 9.09 5.82
N ILE A 53 -7.16 10.20 5.12
CA ILE A 53 -5.83 10.80 5.00
C ILE A 53 -5.94 12.30 5.30
N GLU A 54 -5.15 12.77 6.26
CA GLU A 54 -5.01 14.18 6.59
C GLU A 54 -3.59 14.66 6.26
N LEU A 55 -3.52 15.77 5.53
CA LEU A 55 -2.27 16.40 5.12
C LEU A 55 -2.27 17.86 5.58
N VAL A 56 -1.35 18.21 6.47
CA VAL A 56 -1.21 19.56 7.02
C VAL A 56 0.08 20.18 6.48
N ALA A 57 -0.07 21.28 5.73
CA ALA A 57 1.04 22.02 5.12
C ALA A 57 0.64 23.47 4.80
N ASP A 58 1.63 24.33 4.57
CA ASP A 58 1.40 25.67 4.00
C ASP A 58 1.16 25.57 2.48
N PHE A 59 -0.08 25.33 2.10
CA PHE A 59 -0.48 25.26 0.69
C PHE A 59 -0.43 26.62 0.00
N GLN A 60 -0.58 27.72 0.74
CA GLN A 60 -0.54 29.07 0.15
C GLN A 60 0.85 29.35 -0.40
N GLN A 61 1.88 29.08 0.41
CA GLN A 61 3.26 29.24 -0.03
C GLN A 61 3.60 28.24 -1.15
N LEU A 62 3.20 26.97 -1.01
CA LEU A 62 3.46 25.92 -2.01
C LEU A 62 2.88 26.26 -3.40
N ILE A 63 1.72 26.91 -3.45
CA ILE A 63 1.10 27.36 -4.71
C ILE A 63 1.79 28.61 -5.25
N ALA A 64 2.15 29.56 -4.37
CA ALA A 64 2.79 30.82 -4.75
C ALA A 64 4.12 30.60 -5.48
N ASP A 65 4.90 29.60 -5.06
CA ASP A 65 6.20 29.27 -5.64
C ASP A 65 6.23 27.90 -6.33
N LYS A 66 5.08 27.45 -6.84
CA LYS A 66 4.89 26.15 -7.50
C LYS A 66 5.91 25.77 -8.58
N PHE A 67 6.65 26.73 -9.14
CA PHE A 67 7.71 26.50 -10.12
C PHE A 67 9.06 26.08 -9.52
N GLN A 68 9.32 26.38 -8.25
CA GLN A 68 10.59 26.07 -7.58
C GLN A 68 10.74 24.56 -7.33
N GLN A 69 9.62 23.87 -7.06
CA GLN A 69 9.61 22.41 -6.84
C GLN A 69 10.58 21.94 -5.75
N GLU A 70 10.75 22.77 -4.71
CA GLU A 70 11.55 22.49 -3.53
C GLU A 70 10.74 21.68 -2.51
N TYR A 71 11.42 20.80 -1.78
CA TYR A 71 10.80 20.01 -0.73
C TYR A 71 10.57 20.86 0.52
N ARG A 72 9.40 20.70 1.14
CA ARG A 72 8.95 21.38 2.35
C ARG A 72 8.42 20.38 3.35
N SER A 73 8.55 20.71 4.62
CA SER A 73 8.00 19.90 5.71
C SER A 73 6.48 19.96 5.71
N ALA A 74 5.84 18.82 5.98
CA ALA A 74 4.40 18.69 6.16
C ALA A 74 4.10 17.55 7.15
N ALA A 75 2.94 17.58 7.78
CA ALA A 75 2.47 16.46 8.60
C ALA A 75 1.46 15.62 7.82
N LEU A 76 1.63 14.30 7.88
CA LEU A 76 0.74 13.32 7.27
C LEU A 76 0.17 12.43 8.37
N PHE A 77 -1.15 12.20 8.31
CA PHE A 77 -1.85 11.24 9.16
C PHE A 77 -2.73 10.36 8.27
N CYS A 78 -2.63 9.05 8.45
CA CYS A 78 -3.41 8.05 7.74
C CYS A 78 -4.14 7.18 8.76
N TYR A 79 -5.44 6.96 8.55
CA TYR A 79 -6.30 6.20 9.45
C TYR A 79 -7.04 5.09 8.69
N ASP A 80 -7.31 3.99 9.38
CA ASP A 80 -8.12 2.88 8.86
C ASP A 80 -9.63 3.16 8.99
N ASP A 81 -10.44 2.16 8.62
CA ASP A 81 -11.91 2.24 8.69
C ASP A 81 -12.45 2.45 10.12
N ALA A 82 -11.69 2.04 11.14
CA ALA A 82 -12.04 2.20 12.55
C ALA A 82 -11.53 3.53 13.14
N GLY A 83 -10.73 4.29 12.39
CA GLY A 83 -10.08 5.52 12.85
C GLY A 83 -8.74 5.27 13.57
N GLU A 84 -8.22 4.04 13.53
CA GLU A 84 -6.91 3.72 14.09
C GLU A 84 -5.79 4.22 13.17
N VAL A 85 -4.68 4.64 13.77
CA VAL A 85 -3.55 5.22 13.02
C VAL A 85 -2.81 4.14 12.24
N ILE A 86 -2.80 4.26 10.92
CA ILE A 86 -1.98 3.45 10.01
C ILE A 86 -0.55 4.00 9.93
N LEU A 87 -0.44 5.34 9.80
CA LEU A 87 0.83 6.04 9.68
C LEU A 87 0.65 7.51 10.04
N ASP A 88 1.49 8.03 10.93
CA ASP A 88 1.56 9.44 11.26
C ASP A 88 3.00 9.94 11.27
N GLY A 89 3.20 11.22 10.96
CA GLY A 89 4.49 11.88 11.16
C GLY A 89 4.83 12.98 10.16
N ILE A 90 6.06 13.47 10.28
CA ILE A 90 6.60 14.53 9.43
C ILE A 90 7.14 13.94 8.13
N ILE A 91 6.67 14.49 7.02
CA ILE A 91 7.06 14.12 5.66
C ILE A 91 7.57 15.35 4.89
N GLU A 92 8.13 15.09 3.72
CA GLU A 92 8.46 16.16 2.77
C GLU A 92 7.42 16.18 1.65
N LEU A 93 7.06 17.37 1.15
CA LEU A 93 6.24 17.52 -0.05
C LEU A 93 6.78 18.59 -0.98
N ARG A 94 6.41 18.51 -2.25
CA ARG A 94 6.67 19.55 -3.24
C ARG A 94 5.66 19.54 -4.37
N THR A 95 5.54 20.64 -5.10
CA THR A 95 4.82 20.66 -6.37
C THR A 95 5.55 19.82 -7.44
N ARG A 96 4.80 19.32 -8.42
CA ARG A 96 5.31 18.39 -9.43
C ARG A 96 4.81 18.72 -10.82
N GLY A 97 5.73 18.60 -11.77
CA GLY A 97 5.45 18.60 -13.21
C GLY A 97 5.58 19.98 -13.85
N LYS A 98 6.32 20.07 -14.95
CA LYS A 98 6.61 21.34 -15.63
C LYS A 98 5.37 21.98 -16.26
N PHE A 99 4.60 21.18 -17.01
CA PHE A 99 3.40 21.64 -17.71
C PHE A 99 2.30 22.07 -16.72
N ARG A 100 1.96 21.21 -15.76
CA ARG A 100 0.89 21.49 -14.80
C ARG A 100 1.24 22.66 -13.88
N CYS A 101 2.51 22.86 -13.50
CA CYS A 101 2.90 24.08 -12.77
C CYS A 101 2.69 25.35 -13.59
N ARG A 102 2.85 25.29 -14.92
CA ARG A 102 2.67 26.45 -15.81
C ARG A 102 1.21 26.80 -16.09
N TYR A 103 0.36 25.80 -16.31
CA TYR A 103 -0.98 26.02 -16.85
C TYR A 103 -2.14 25.69 -15.89
N CYS A 104 -1.87 24.98 -14.79
CA CYS A 104 -2.88 24.63 -13.80
C CYS A 104 -2.87 25.61 -12.63
N GLU A 105 -4.05 25.84 -12.09
CA GLU A 105 -4.27 26.54 -10.81
C GLU A 105 -3.85 25.62 -9.66
N HIS A 106 -4.31 24.36 -9.70
CA HIS A 106 -3.89 23.33 -8.75
C HIS A 106 -2.80 22.45 -9.37
N THR A 107 -1.63 22.43 -8.74
CA THR A 107 -0.52 21.59 -9.18
C THR A 107 -0.54 20.23 -8.49
N PRO A 108 -0.17 19.15 -9.18
CA PRO A 108 0.09 17.88 -8.52
C PRO A 108 1.16 18.04 -7.45
N ILE A 109 0.99 17.32 -6.34
CA ILE A 109 1.91 17.35 -5.20
C ILE A 109 2.59 15.98 -5.11
N LYS A 110 3.90 15.99 -4.92
CA LYS A 110 4.67 14.79 -4.61
C LYS A 110 4.97 14.78 -3.12
N LEU A 111 4.47 13.78 -2.41
CA LEU A 111 4.82 13.49 -1.03
C LEU A 111 6.00 12.52 -1.00
N LYS A 112 6.86 12.68 -0.01
CA LYS A 112 8.03 11.85 0.25
C LYS A 112 8.10 11.56 1.74
N ILE A 113 7.73 10.34 2.07
CA ILE A 113 7.73 9.82 3.43
C ILE A 113 9.16 9.39 3.78
N PRO A 114 9.69 9.67 4.98
CA PRO A 114 10.96 9.12 5.41
C PRO A 114 10.94 7.58 5.42
N LYS A 115 11.90 6.95 4.75
CA LYS A 115 11.99 5.46 4.71
C LYS A 115 12.12 4.84 6.11
N LYS A 116 12.71 5.56 7.06
CA LYS A 116 12.81 5.13 8.46
C LYS A 116 11.43 4.99 9.13
N GLN A 117 10.51 5.91 8.82
CA GLN A 117 9.15 5.89 9.33
C GLN A 117 8.37 4.70 8.77
N LEU A 118 8.46 4.45 7.45
CA LEU A 118 7.84 3.27 6.83
C LEU A 118 8.40 1.96 7.39
N LYS A 119 9.72 1.89 7.62
CA LYS A 119 10.35 0.72 8.23
C LYS A 119 9.85 0.49 9.66
N ALA A 120 9.65 1.56 10.43
CA ALA A 120 9.13 1.49 11.79
C ALA A 120 7.67 1.02 11.82
N ALA A 121 6.87 1.40 10.83
CA ALA A 121 5.50 0.91 10.61
C ALA A 121 5.46 -0.48 9.92
N GLU A 122 6.60 -1.16 9.81
CA GLU A 122 6.75 -2.48 9.16
C GLU A 122 6.34 -2.55 7.68
N MET A 123 6.18 -1.41 7.01
CA MET A 123 5.75 -1.29 5.62
C MET A 123 6.90 -1.37 4.61
N HIS A 124 6.53 -1.56 3.35
CA HIS A 124 7.45 -1.49 2.23
C HIS A 124 8.12 -0.11 2.09
N LYS A 125 9.31 -0.07 1.49
CA LYS A 125 10.13 1.15 1.33
C LYS A 125 9.62 2.11 0.24
N HIS A 126 8.47 1.83 -0.38
CA HIS A 126 7.85 2.72 -1.36
C HIS A 126 7.34 3.97 -0.66
N ASN A 127 8.12 5.03 -0.78
CA ASN A 127 7.99 6.20 0.07
C ASN A 127 7.57 7.47 -0.66
N GLU A 128 7.30 7.37 -1.95
CA GLU A 128 6.88 8.50 -2.77
C GLU A 128 5.42 8.32 -3.21
N ILE A 129 4.60 9.32 -2.92
CA ILE A 129 3.18 9.35 -3.24
C ILE A 129 2.90 10.57 -4.11
N LYS A 130 2.07 10.41 -5.13
CA LYS A 130 1.66 11.51 -6.01
C LYS A 130 0.20 11.81 -5.76
N LEU A 131 -0.09 13.03 -5.34
CA LEU A 131 -1.45 13.56 -5.23
C LEU A 131 -1.75 14.38 -6.47
N VAL A 132 -2.74 13.94 -7.24
CA VAL A 132 -3.16 14.61 -8.48
C VAL A 132 -4.50 15.28 -8.24
N PHE A 133 -4.54 16.59 -8.44
CA PHE A 133 -5.75 17.41 -8.33
C PHE A 133 -6.23 17.84 -9.72
N PRO A 134 -7.55 18.10 -9.90
CA PRO A 134 -8.06 18.74 -11.10
C PRO A 134 -7.26 20.00 -11.43
N CYS A 135 -6.86 20.17 -12.69
CA CYS A 135 -5.96 21.26 -13.11
C CYS A 135 -6.55 22.66 -12.83
N LYS A 136 -7.88 22.78 -12.93
CA LYS A 136 -8.67 23.98 -12.68
C LYS A 136 -10.00 23.59 -12.04
N PRO A 137 -10.73 24.53 -11.42
CA PRO A 137 -12.12 24.29 -11.02
C PRO A 137 -13.01 24.05 -12.25
N GLY A 138 -14.07 23.27 -12.09
CA GLY A 138 -14.99 22.88 -13.16
C GLY A 138 -15.21 21.38 -13.24
N TRP A 139 -16.32 20.96 -13.85
CA TRP A 139 -16.65 19.54 -13.97
C TRP A 139 -15.79 18.87 -15.05
N GLU A 140 -15.44 19.60 -16.11
CA GLU A 140 -14.61 19.14 -17.23
C GLU A 140 -13.21 18.72 -16.74
N TYR A 141 -12.62 19.50 -15.84
CA TYR A 141 -11.30 19.22 -15.29
C TYR A 141 -11.29 18.07 -14.28
N LYS A 142 -12.42 17.82 -13.61
CA LYS A 142 -12.60 16.62 -12.77
C LYS A 142 -12.69 15.38 -13.64
N ASP A 143 -13.44 15.45 -14.74
CA ASP A 143 -13.53 14.36 -15.71
C ASP A 143 -12.16 13.99 -16.30
N TYR A 144 -11.30 14.97 -16.59
CA TYR A 144 -9.94 14.69 -17.04
C TYR A 144 -9.12 13.87 -16.04
N VAL A 145 -9.25 14.13 -14.73
CA VAL A 145 -8.57 13.32 -13.71
C VAL A 145 -9.16 11.91 -13.66
N LEU A 146 -10.47 11.77 -13.79
CA LEU A 146 -11.12 10.45 -13.86
C LEU A 146 -10.66 9.65 -15.07
N ARG A 147 -10.42 10.31 -16.21
CA ARG A 147 -9.84 9.68 -17.41
C ARG A 147 -8.37 9.29 -17.25
N GLU A 148 -7.64 9.84 -16.28
CA GLU A 148 -6.28 9.38 -15.94
C GLU A 148 -6.30 8.07 -15.12
N TYR A 149 -7.46 7.65 -14.60
CA TYR A 149 -7.63 6.43 -13.80
C TYR A 149 -7.92 5.17 -14.63
N LEU A 150 -8.44 5.34 -15.85
CA LEU A 150 -8.83 4.25 -16.78
C LEU A 150 -7.72 3.91 -17.77
#